data_AF-Q0UA78-F1
#
_entry.id   AF-Q0UA78-F1
#
_cell.length_a   1.000
_cell.length_b   1.000
_cell.length_c   1.000
_cell.angle_alpha   90.00
_cell.angle_beta   90.00
_cell.angle_gamma   90.00
#
_symmetry.space_group_name_H-M   'P 1'
#
loop_
_entity.id
_entity.type
_entity.pdbx_description
1 polymer ?
#
loop_
_entity_poly.entity_id
_entity_poly.type
_entity_poly.pdbx_seq_one_letter_code
_entity_poly.pdbx_strand_id
1 'polypeptide(L)'
;MAALESCSLPFHFSDVPIAQEETSIFIKCHDRMFSKVTVVDDRGQELFVGGGEGLMKSWSWRRQIKDTAGLPLFDLRHHGWAMKNLWTVESPDGGQMAELRHVSDARRSDLDMFLKGKEGGEDVVLNVRQKDHSAITTQVYFGDRCVAELLLQESNDITDLSGVDRSSWRVRIAGGVDPAVILVIALCRAEMHHIWRQ
;
A
#
# COMPACT_ATOMS: atom_id res chain seq x y z
N MET A 1 -5.96 16.68 10.49
CA MET A 1 -5.25 16.12 9.31
C MET A 1 -3.83 16.64 9.31
N ALA A 2 -2.85 15.83 8.91
CA ALA A 2 -1.47 16.30 8.81
C ALA A 2 -1.27 17.22 7.60
N ALA A 3 -0.37 18.19 7.72
CA ALA A 3 0.19 18.90 6.57
C ALA A 3 1.15 17.94 5.84
N LEU A 4 0.95 17.77 4.53
CA LEU A 4 1.83 16.94 3.72
C LEU A 4 2.90 17.82 3.07
N GLU A 5 4.11 17.30 3.00
CA GLU A 5 5.27 18.02 2.48
C GLU A 5 5.70 17.40 1.15
N SER A 6 5.62 18.19 0.08
CA SER A 6 6.05 17.74 -1.25
C SER A 6 7.51 17.31 -1.24
N CYS A 7 7.78 16.19 -1.88
CA CYS A 7 9.14 15.67 -2.05
C CYS A 7 9.19 14.80 -3.30
N SER A 8 10.33 14.80 -3.98
CA SER A 8 10.60 13.86 -5.06
C SER A 8 11.31 12.65 -4.47
N LEU A 9 10.67 11.48 -4.53
CA LEU A 9 11.35 10.22 -4.22
C LEU A 9 12.23 9.84 -5.42
N PRO A 10 13.46 9.35 -5.20
CA PRO A 10 14.38 8.99 -6.29
C PRO A 10 13.99 7.68 -7.02
N PHE A 11 12.73 7.25 -6.86
CA PHE A 11 12.27 5.92 -7.22
C PHE A 11 10.77 5.94 -7.57
N HIS A 12 10.38 5.16 -8.58
CA HIS A 12 8.99 5.02 -9.06
C HIS A 12 8.66 3.54 -9.36
N PHE A 13 7.46 3.08 -8.97
CA PHE A 13 6.89 1.77 -9.29
C PHE A 13 6.02 1.78 -10.55
N SER A 14 5.54 2.94 -10.99
CA SER A 14 4.61 3.02 -12.11
C SER A 14 4.88 4.20 -13.03
N ASP A 15 4.38 4.11 -14.26
CA ASP A 15 4.36 5.20 -15.23
C ASP A 15 3.15 6.14 -15.03
N VAL A 16 2.38 5.96 -13.95
CA VAL A 16 1.28 6.88 -13.62
C VAL A 16 1.86 8.27 -13.35
N PRO A 17 1.30 9.33 -13.97
CA PRO A 17 1.81 10.68 -13.77
C PRO A 17 1.87 11.07 -12.30
N ILE A 18 3.04 11.55 -11.87
CA ILE A 18 3.26 12.04 -10.52
C ILE A 18 2.77 13.47 -10.42
N ALA A 19 1.72 13.67 -9.63
CA ALA A 19 1.18 14.98 -9.35
C ALA A 19 2.24 15.86 -8.65
N GLN A 20 2.34 17.13 -9.06
CA GLN A 20 3.23 18.10 -8.41
C GLN A 20 2.60 18.72 -7.16
N GLU A 21 1.28 18.60 -7.03
CA GLU A 21 0.50 19.04 -5.88
C GLU A 21 0.00 17.84 -5.09
N GLU A 22 -0.53 18.10 -3.89
CA GLU A 22 -1.17 17.06 -3.10
C GLU A 22 -2.33 16.42 -3.88
N THR A 23 -2.37 15.09 -3.89
CA THR A 23 -3.46 14.31 -4.49
C THR A 23 -4.07 13.34 -3.49
N SER A 24 -5.22 12.76 -3.83
CA SER A 24 -5.86 11.71 -3.04
C SER A 24 -6.21 10.53 -3.93
N ILE A 25 -5.98 9.32 -3.41
CA ILE A 25 -6.50 8.07 -3.97
C ILE A 25 -7.42 7.40 -2.95
N PHE A 26 -8.38 6.64 -3.46
CA PHE A 26 -9.34 5.87 -2.68
C PHE A 26 -9.19 4.41 -3.02
N ILE A 27 -8.94 3.61 -1.98
CA ILE A 27 -8.71 2.17 -2.12
C ILE A 27 -9.92 1.45 -1.57
N LYS A 28 -10.52 0.62 -2.40
CA LYS A 28 -11.68 -0.20 -2.06
C LYS A 28 -11.28 -1.66 -2.09
N CYS A 29 -11.29 -2.30 -0.92
CA CYS A 29 -11.07 -3.72 -0.78
C CYS A 29 -12.44 -4.41 -0.75
N HIS A 30 -12.78 -5.13 -1.82
CA HIS A 30 -14.14 -5.64 -2.02
C HIS A 30 -14.41 -6.93 -1.25
N ASP A 31 -13.38 -7.74 -0.97
CA ASP A 31 -13.53 -9.05 -0.35
C ASP A 31 -12.57 -9.26 0.84
N ARG A 32 -12.80 -10.33 1.62
CA ARG A 32 -12.01 -10.65 2.83
C ARG A 32 -10.57 -11.07 2.54
N MET A 33 -10.33 -11.60 1.34
CA MET A 33 -9.02 -12.08 0.91
C MET A 33 -8.20 -10.98 0.23
N PHE A 34 -8.77 -9.78 0.05
CA PHE A 34 -8.21 -8.72 -0.80
C PHE A 34 -7.94 -9.20 -2.23
N SER A 35 -8.75 -10.15 -2.72
CA SER A 35 -8.60 -10.71 -4.07
C SER A 35 -9.14 -9.78 -5.17
N LYS A 36 -9.95 -8.81 -4.76
CA LYS A 36 -10.51 -7.77 -5.59
C LYS A 36 -10.31 -6.43 -4.89
N VAL A 37 -9.47 -5.59 -5.48
CA VAL A 37 -9.16 -4.23 -5.03
C VAL A 37 -9.27 -3.27 -6.19
N THR A 38 -9.93 -2.13 -5.95
CA THR A 38 -10.01 -1.02 -6.90
C THR A 38 -9.37 0.21 -6.28
N VAL A 39 -8.60 0.95 -7.07
CA VAL A 39 -7.99 2.22 -6.65
C VAL A 39 -8.43 3.31 -7.62
N VAL A 40 -9.05 4.36 -7.10
CA VAL A 40 -9.51 5.52 -7.89
C VAL A 40 -8.92 6.82 -7.38
N ASP A 41 -8.87 7.84 -8.23
CA ASP A 41 -8.54 9.21 -7.84
C ASP A 41 -9.75 9.95 -7.20
N ASP A 42 -9.58 11.24 -6.96
CA ASP A 42 -10.62 12.15 -6.42
C ASP A 42 -11.81 12.39 -7.38
N ARG A 43 -11.63 12.11 -8.68
CA ARG A 43 -12.66 12.20 -9.71
C ARG A 43 -13.36 10.85 -9.93
N GLY A 44 -12.93 9.80 -9.25
CA GLY A 44 -13.45 8.44 -9.41
C GLY A 44 -12.89 7.71 -10.64
N GLN A 45 -11.84 8.24 -11.26
CA GLN A 45 -11.13 7.55 -12.34
C GLN A 45 -10.26 6.43 -11.75
N GLU A 46 -10.39 5.22 -12.28
CA GLU A 46 -9.52 4.11 -11.89
C GLU A 46 -8.06 4.42 -12.25
N LEU A 47 -7.17 4.21 -11.29
CA LEU A 47 -5.72 4.32 -11.45
C LEU A 47 -5.08 2.94 -11.47
N PHE A 48 -5.55 2.04 -10.59
CA PHE A 48 -5.02 0.71 -10.44
C PHE A 48 -6.13 -0.28 -10.12
N VAL A 49 -5.94 -1.51 -10.59
CA VAL A 49 -6.80 -2.65 -10.24
C VAL A 49 -5.93 -3.78 -9.74
N GLY A 50 -6.43 -4.56 -8.79
CA GLY A 50 -5.60 -5.58 -8.20
C GLY A 50 -6.34 -6.60 -7.36
N GLY A 51 -5.52 -7.46 -6.75
CA GLY A 51 -5.96 -8.50 -5.84
C GLY A 51 -5.93 -9.92 -6.43
N GLY A 52 -5.83 -10.07 -7.75
CA GLY A 52 -5.75 -11.38 -8.37
C GLY A 52 -4.56 -12.22 -7.90
N GLU A 53 -4.65 -13.54 -8.09
CA GLU A 53 -3.49 -14.44 -7.95
C GLU A 53 -2.33 -13.87 -8.77
N GLY A 54 -1.17 -13.67 -8.14
CA GLY A 54 0.01 -13.20 -8.85
C GLY A 54 0.43 -14.15 -9.97
N LEU A 55 1.35 -13.70 -10.83
CA LEU A 55 1.84 -14.52 -11.96
C LEU A 55 2.41 -15.88 -11.51
N MET A 56 2.81 -15.99 -10.24
CA MET A 56 3.24 -17.23 -9.61
C MET A 56 2.18 -17.78 -8.65
N LYS A 57 1.71 -19.01 -8.91
CA LYS A 57 0.72 -19.78 -8.12
C LYS A 57 1.24 -20.31 -6.78
N SER A 58 1.93 -19.47 -6.00
CA SER A 58 2.47 -19.83 -4.68
C SER A 58 1.38 -19.86 -3.61
N TRP A 59 1.53 -20.74 -2.61
CA TRP A 59 0.68 -20.86 -1.40
C TRP A 59 0.77 -19.66 -0.44
N SER A 60 1.62 -18.67 -0.76
CA SER A 60 1.74 -17.42 0.00
C SER A 60 0.72 -16.39 -0.48
N TRP A 61 0.22 -15.54 0.44
CA TRP A 61 -0.59 -14.38 0.06
C TRP A 61 0.23 -13.49 -0.89
N ARG A 62 -0.13 -13.53 -2.17
CA ARG A 62 0.46 -12.76 -3.27
C ARG A 62 -0.67 -12.02 -3.98
N ARG A 63 -0.57 -10.70 -4.08
CA ARG A 63 -1.55 -9.85 -4.76
C ARG A 63 -0.86 -9.08 -5.86
N GLN A 64 -1.27 -9.33 -7.09
CA GLN A 64 -0.79 -8.55 -8.22
C GLN A 64 -1.59 -7.25 -8.34
N ILE A 65 -0.87 -6.15 -8.52
CA ILE A 65 -1.42 -4.85 -8.88
C ILE A 65 -1.10 -4.57 -10.34
N LYS A 66 -2.10 -4.05 -11.05
CA LYS A 66 -2.06 -3.73 -12.47
C LYS A 66 -2.48 -2.29 -12.70
N ASP A 67 -2.03 -1.72 -13.80
CA ASP A 67 -2.60 -0.49 -14.32
C ASP A 67 -4.00 -0.73 -14.95
N THR A 68 -4.61 0.33 -15.47
CA THR A 68 -5.92 0.26 -16.15
C THR A 68 -5.88 -0.43 -17.51
N ALA A 69 -4.71 -0.58 -18.13
CA ALA A 69 -4.51 -1.39 -19.34
C ALA A 69 -4.37 -2.88 -19.02
N GLY A 70 -4.28 -3.25 -17.74
CA GLY A 70 -4.09 -4.62 -17.27
C GLY A 70 -2.64 -5.08 -17.25
N LEU A 71 -1.68 -4.17 -17.44
CA LEU A 71 -0.26 -4.47 -17.35
C LEU A 71 0.14 -4.60 -15.88
N PRO A 72 0.89 -5.65 -15.50
CA PRO A 72 1.35 -5.83 -14.13
C PRO A 72 2.36 -4.75 -13.75
N LEU A 73 2.17 -4.13 -12.58
CA LEU A 73 3.10 -3.15 -12.02
C LEU A 73 4.02 -3.79 -10.99
N PHE A 74 3.44 -4.54 -10.05
CA PHE A 74 4.18 -5.29 -9.04
C PHE A 74 3.31 -6.39 -8.43
N ASP A 75 3.97 -7.32 -7.77
CA ASP A 75 3.37 -8.30 -6.88
C ASP A 75 3.71 -7.96 -5.43
N LEU A 76 2.69 -7.78 -4.60
CA LEU A 76 2.83 -7.67 -3.16
C LEU A 76 2.72 -9.06 -2.54
N ARG A 77 3.71 -9.45 -1.74
CA ARG A 77 3.77 -10.75 -1.09
C ARG A 77 3.93 -10.62 0.42
N HIS A 78 3.09 -11.34 1.16
CA HIS A 78 3.23 -11.52 2.60
C HIS A 78 3.81 -12.92 2.87
N HIS A 79 4.95 -13.00 3.55
CA HIS A 79 5.67 -14.25 3.78
C HIS A 79 5.12 -15.04 4.97
N GLY A 80 3.88 -15.53 4.84
CA GLY A 80 3.18 -16.37 5.82
C GLY A 80 1.91 -15.70 6.34
N TRP A 81 1.40 -16.19 7.48
CA TRP A 81 0.09 -15.78 8.02
C TRP A 81 0.18 -14.88 9.25
N ALA A 82 1.35 -14.77 9.87
CA ALA A 82 1.52 -13.92 11.04
C ALA A 82 1.71 -12.48 10.58
N MET A 83 0.94 -11.54 11.18
CA MET A 83 0.99 -10.11 10.88
C MET A 83 2.39 -9.52 10.76
N LYS A 84 3.34 -10.06 11.54
CA LYS A 84 4.71 -9.57 11.66
C LYS A 84 5.68 -10.10 10.60
N ASN A 85 5.21 -10.99 9.74
CA ASN A 85 6.06 -11.56 8.71
C ASN A 85 6.47 -10.49 7.69
N LEU A 86 7.56 -10.79 7.00
CA LEU A 86 8.12 -9.92 5.97
C LEU A 86 7.12 -9.71 4.84
N TRP A 87 7.10 -8.49 4.32
CA TRP A 87 6.44 -8.15 3.07
C TRP A 87 7.48 -7.84 2.02
N THR A 88 7.27 -8.35 0.80
CA THR A 88 8.13 -8.02 -0.34
C THR A 88 7.29 -7.52 -1.49
N VAL A 89 7.86 -6.58 -2.23
CA VAL A 89 7.33 -6.08 -3.50
C VAL A 89 8.26 -6.59 -4.60
N GLU A 90 7.70 -7.33 -5.54
CA GLU A 90 8.41 -7.90 -6.69
C GLU A 90 7.94 -7.20 -7.98
N SER A 91 8.86 -6.84 -8.86
CA SER A 91 8.55 -6.38 -10.21
C SER A 91 8.04 -7.55 -11.06
N PRO A 92 7.40 -7.27 -12.22
CA PRO A 92 6.86 -8.33 -13.08
C PRO A 92 7.91 -9.30 -13.62
N ASP A 93 9.18 -8.90 -13.66
CA ASP A 93 10.34 -9.72 -14.05
C ASP A 93 10.94 -10.53 -12.87
N GLY A 94 10.37 -10.41 -11.66
CA GLY A 94 10.81 -11.12 -10.46
C GLY A 94 11.89 -10.41 -9.65
N GLY A 95 12.33 -9.21 -10.05
CA GLY A 95 13.22 -8.38 -9.25
C GLY A 95 12.56 -7.91 -7.96
N GLN A 96 13.26 -7.96 -6.82
CA GLN A 96 12.71 -7.36 -5.60
C GLN A 96 12.88 -5.84 -5.66
N MET A 97 11.76 -5.11 -5.59
CA MET A 97 11.73 -3.65 -5.62
C MET A 97 11.75 -3.04 -4.22
N ALA A 98 11.09 -3.70 -3.26
CA ALA A 98 11.03 -3.23 -1.90
C ALA A 98 10.72 -4.34 -0.89
N GLU A 99 10.83 -4.01 0.39
CA GLU A 99 10.34 -4.82 1.48
C GLU A 99 9.83 -3.97 2.65
N LEU A 100 8.87 -4.50 3.41
CA LEU A 100 8.35 -3.85 4.60
C LEU A 100 8.58 -4.73 5.83
N ARG A 101 9.12 -4.11 6.88
CA ARG A 101 9.46 -4.76 8.15
C ARG A 101 8.76 -4.08 9.30
N HIS A 102 8.37 -4.86 10.30
CA HIS A 102 7.82 -4.33 11.56
C HIS A 102 8.91 -3.65 12.39
N VAL A 103 8.55 -2.50 12.97
CA VAL A 103 9.49 -1.71 13.78
C VAL A 103 9.53 -2.18 15.23
N SER A 104 8.37 -2.47 15.84
CA SER A 104 8.32 -2.87 17.26
C SER A 104 7.05 -3.62 17.65
N ASP A 105 7.15 -4.34 18.77
CA ASP A 105 6.02 -5.10 19.35
C ASP A 105 4.97 -4.23 20.02
N ALA A 106 5.36 -3.07 20.54
CA ALA A 106 4.46 -2.12 21.20
C ALA A 106 3.55 -1.40 20.21
N ARG A 107 4.04 -1.19 18.99
CA ARG A 107 3.33 -0.50 17.91
C ARG A 107 3.18 -1.42 16.70
N ARG A 108 2.23 -2.34 16.80
CA ARG A 108 1.99 -3.45 15.85
C ARG A 108 1.66 -3.04 14.40
N SER A 109 1.41 -1.77 14.15
CA SER A 109 1.08 -1.23 12.83
C SER A 109 2.20 -0.35 12.25
N ASP A 110 3.28 -0.15 12.99
CA ASP A 110 4.42 0.63 12.52
C ASP A 110 5.33 -0.26 11.67
N LEU A 111 5.60 0.19 10.45
CA LEU A 111 6.45 -0.49 9.48
C LEU A 111 7.55 0.44 8.98
N ASP A 112 8.67 -0.11 8.57
CA ASP A 112 9.64 0.56 7.71
C ASP A 112 9.67 -0.14 6.36
N MET A 113 9.50 0.66 5.30
CA MET A 113 9.60 0.20 3.92
C MET A 113 10.96 0.57 3.37
N PHE A 114 11.72 -0.43 2.93
CA PHE A 114 13.02 -0.29 2.29
C PHE A 114 12.83 -0.45 0.79
N LEU A 115 12.97 0.65 0.06
CA LEU A 115 12.97 0.68 -1.40
C LEU A 115 14.40 0.38 -1.87
N LYS A 116 14.57 -0.66 -2.69
CA LYS A 116 15.88 -1.03 -3.20
C LYS A 116 16.34 -0.01 -4.25
N GLY A 117 17.49 0.61 -3.99
CA GLY A 117 18.14 1.49 -4.97
C GLY A 117 18.51 0.72 -6.24
N LYS A 118 18.61 1.43 -7.38
CA LYS A 118 19.26 0.85 -8.58
C LYS A 118 20.72 0.54 -8.26
N GLU A 119 21.23 -0.56 -8.80
CA GLU A 119 22.56 -1.15 -8.60
C GLU A 119 23.58 -0.23 -7.89
N GLY A 120 23.80 -0.47 -6.59
CA GLY A 120 24.81 0.21 -5.78
C GLY A 120 24.37 1.49 -5.05
N GLY A 121 23.12 1.95 -5.24
CA GLY A 121 22.54 3.04 -4.46
C GLY A 121 22.14 2.64 -3.03
N GLU A 122 22.08 3.62 -2.12
CA GLU A 122 21.53 3.41 -0.78
C GLU A 122 20.03 3.12 -0.83
N ASP A 123 19.57 2.22 0.04
CA ASP A 123 18.15 1.93 0.20
C ASP A 123 17.41 3.18 0.73
N VAL A 124 16.28 3.51 0.09
CA VAL A 124 15.42 4.60 0.54
C VAL A 124 14.45 4.05 1.56
N VAL A 125 14.39 4.67 2.74
CA VAL A 125 13.50 4.25 3.83
C VAL A 125 12.29 5.17 3.91
N LEU A 126 11.10 4.58 3.86
CA LEU A 126 9.85 5.25 4.24
C LEU A 126 9.39 4.70 5.59
N ASN A 127 9.19 5.60 6.55
CA ASN A 127 8.72 5.26 7.89
C ASN A 127 7.20 5.34 7.96
N VAL A 128 6.55 4.21 8.18
CA VAL A 128 5.09 4.11 8.33
C VAL A 128 4.75 4.06 9.81
N ARG A 129 3.97 5.01 10.30
CA ARG A 129 3.68 5.17 11.72
C ARG A 129 2.18 5.30 11.96
N GLN A 130 1.65 4.53 12.90
CA GLN A 130 0.28 4.74 13.35
C GLN A 130 0.19 6.05 14.13
N LYS A 131 -0.85 6.83 13.85
CA LYS A 131 -1.13 8.09 14.56
C LYS A 131 -1.98 7.87 15.80
N ASP A 132 -2.88 6.89 15.74
CA ASP A 132 -3.78 6.50 16.81
C ASP A 132 -3.58 5.02 17.18
N HIS A 133 -4.05 4.64 18.37
CA HIS A 133 -3.90 3.29 18.91
C HIS A 133 -4.56 2.19 18.07
N SER A 134 -5.57 2.54 17.28
CA SER A 134 -6.29 1.62 16.41
C SER A 134 -5.69 1.57 15.00
N ALA A 135 -4.67 2.39 14.73
CA ALA A 135 -4.11 2.63 13.41
C ALA A 135 -5.15 2.93 12.33
N ILE A 136 -6.24 3.61 12.70
CA ILE A 136 -7.27 4.14 11.80
C ILE A 136 -6.63 5.18 10.87
N THR A 137 -5.75 6.00 11.43
CA THR A 137 -4.90 6.93 10.70
C THR A 137 -3.45 6.45 10.76
N THR A 138 -2.83 6.33 9.59
CA THR A 138 -1.41 5.98 9.45
C THR A 138 -0.71 7.07 8.64
N GLN A 139 0.48 7.47 9.05
CA GLN A 139 1.29 8.49 8.38
C GLN A 139 2.55 7.86 7.81
N VAL A 140 2.95 8.31 6.63
CA VAL A 140 4.17 7.86 5.94
C VAL A 140 5.15 9.02 5.91
N TYR A 141 6.38 8.75 6.32
CA TYR A 141 7.44 9.74 6.39
C TYR A 141 8.61 9.37 5.49
N PHE A 142 9.20 10.37 4.84
CA PHE A 142 10.51 10.28 4.22
C PHE A 142 11.46 11.23 4.96
N GLY A 143 12.39 10.66 5.74
CA GLY A 143 13.12 11.43 6.74
C GLY A 143 12.16 12.01 7.79
N ASP A 144 12.18 13.32 7.96
CA ASP A 144 11.32 14.07 8.87
C ASP A 144 9.99 14.56 8.23
N ARG A 145 9.83 14.39 6.92
CA ARG A 145 8.70 14.93 6.15
C ARG A 145 7.54 13.96 6.08
N CYS A 146 6.33 14.42 6.38
CA CYS A 146 5.11 13.61 6.20
C CYS A 146 4.69 13.64 4.72
N VAL A 147 4.85 12.52 4.02
CA VAL A 147 4.64 12.42 2.56
C VAL A 147 3.30 11.77 2.18
N ALA A 148 2.66 11.05 3.10
CA ALA A 148 1.31 10.55 2.91
C ALA A 148 0.56 10.36 4.24
N GLU A 149 -0.77 10.41 4.19
CA GLU A 149 -1.66 10.07 5.30
C GLU A 149 -2.76 9.12 4.79
N LEU A 150 -2.86 7.96 5.41
CA LEU A 150 -3.88 6.95 5.14
C LEU A 150 -4.94 7.04 6.24
N LEU A 151 -6.20 7.02 5.84
CA LEU A 151 -7.35 7.05 6.72
C LEU A 151 -8.32 5.93 6.35
N LEU A 152 -8.56 5.01 7.28
CA LEU A 152 -9.63 4.02 7.17
C LEU A 152 -10.99 4.75 7.22
N GLN A 153 -11.77 4.63 6.15
CA GLN A 153 -13.10 5.26 6.05
C GLN A 153 -14.20 4.29 6.50
N GLU A 154 -14.14 3.05 6.01
CA GLU A 154 -15.11 2.00 6.35
C GLU A 154 -14.42 0.69 6.65
N SER A 155 -15.00 -0.09 7.56
CA SER A 155 -14.52 -1.43 7.92
C SER A 155 -15.71 -2.31 8.25
N ASN A 156 -16.09 -3.17 7.30
CA ASN A 156 -17.29 -4.00 7.39
C ASN A 156 -16.91 -5.42 7.75
N ASP A 157 -17.08 -5.81 9.01
CA ASP A 157 -16.80 -7.16 9.53
C ASP A 157 -18.05 -8.03 9.59
N ILE A 158 -18.65 -8.20 8.41
CA ILE A 158 -19.86 -8.99 8.19
C ILE A 158 -19.57 -10.10 7.18
N THR A 159 -20.39 -11.15 7.20
CA THR A 159 -20.23 -12.32 6.31
C THR A 159 -20.64 -12.00 4.87
N ASP A 160 -21.77 -11.30 4.70
CA ASP A 160 -22.29 -10.92 3.39
C ASP A 160 -21.78 -9.53 3.01
N LEU A 161 -20.83 -9.49 2.08
CA LEU A 161 -20.27 -8.26 1.52
C LEU A 161 -20.99 -7.83 0.22
N SER A 162 -22.16 -8.39 -0.07
CA SER A 162 -22.93 -8.00 -1.25
C SER A 162 -23.30 -6.52 -1.20
N GLY A 163 -22.69 -5.72 -2.07
CA GLY A 163 -22.94 -4.28 -2.17
C GLY A 163 -22.17 -3.41 -1.19
N VAL A 164 -21.22 -3.96 -0.42
CA VAL A 164 -20.33 -3.19 0.47
C VAL A 164 -18.88 -3.64 0.35
N ASP A 165 -17.94 -2.72 0.55
CA ASP A 165 -16.52 -3.03 0.60
C ASP A 165 -16.16 -3.66 1.96
N ARG A 166 -15.23 -4.63 2.00
CA ARG A 166 -14.63 -5.14 3.25
C ARG A 166 -13.99 -4.00 4.04
N SER A 167 -13.30 -3.12 3.35
CA SER A 167 -12.85 -1.83 3.87
C SER A 167 -12.53 -0.85 2.76
N SER A 168 -12.70 0.43 3.06
CA SER A 168 -12.30 1.53 2.19
C SER A 168 -11.32 2.47 2.90
N TRP A 169 -10.36 2.99 2.15
CA TRP A 169 -9.30 3.83 2.65
C TRP A 169 -9.17 5.07 1.78
N ARG A 170 -9.09 6.24 2.41
CA ARG A 170 -8.65 7.47 1.76
C ARG A 170 -7.17 7.65 2.01
N VAL A 171 -6.40 7.91 0.96
CA VAL A 171 -4.96 8.11 1.03
C VAL A 171 -4.64 9.46 0.42
N ARG A 172 -4.10 10.37 1.23
CA ARG A 172 -3.56 11.65 0.76
C ARG A 172 -2.07 11.49 0.51
N ILE A 173 -1.59 12.04 -0.60
CA ILE A 173 -0.22 11.85 -1.10
C ILE A 173 0.34 13.23 -1.43
N ALA A 174 1.53 13.54 -0.91
CA ALA A 174 2.21 14.80 -1.19
C ALA A 174 2.64 14.90 -2.66
N GLY A 175 2.81 16.12 -3.16
CA GLY A 175 3.31 16.34 -4.51
C GLY A 175 4.73 15.77 -4.70
N GLY A 176 5.00 15.19 -5.87
CA GLY A 176 6.28 14.58 -6.22
C GLY A 176 6.43 13.11 -5.78
N VAL A 177 5.43 12.54 -5.12
CA VAL A 177 5.44 11.16 -4.62
C VAL A 177 4.65 10.25 -5.55
N ASP A 178 5.25 9.13 -5.96
CA ASP A 178 4.59 8.12 -6.78
C ASP A 178 3.42 7.45 -6.01
N PRO A 179 2.17 7.53 -6.52
CA PRO A 179 1.02 6.89 -5.89
C PRO A 179 1.15 5.37 -5.74
N ALA A 180 1.85 4.69 -6.65
CA ALA A 180 2.03 3.24 -6.59
C ALA A 180 2.91 2.81 -5.39
N VAL A 181 3.88 3.63 -5.00
CA VAL A 181 4.70 3.40 -3.79
C VAL A 181 3.84 3.48 -2.54
N ILE A 182 2.97 4.49 -2.44
CA ILE A 182 2.07 4.63 -1.29
C ILE A 182 0.97 3.55 -1.30
N LEU A 183 0.53 3.12 -2.49
CA LEU A 183 -0.43 2.03 -2.63
C LEU A 183 0.08 0.73 -1.99
N VAL A 184 1.36 0.39 -2.15
CA VAL A 184 1.95 -0.77 -1.46
C VAL A 184 1.73 -0.69 0.06
N ILE A 185 2.07 0.45 0.65
CA ILE A 185 1.92 0.67 2.10
C ILE A 185 0.45 0.55 2.49
N ALA A 186 -0.46 1.11 1.71
CA ALA A 186 -1.89 1.06 1.98
C ALA A 186 -2.46 -0.35 1.89
N LEU A 187 -2.01 -1.18 0.95
CA LEU A 187 -2.41 -2.58 0.85
C LEU A 187 -1.90 -3.41 2.02
N CYS A 188 -0.64 -3.22 2.43
CA CYS A 188 -0.10 -3.83 3.65
C CYS A 188 -0.94 -3.45 4.87
N ARG A 189 -1.28 -2.16 5.01
CA ARG A 189 -2.12 -1.68 6.11
C ARG A 189 -3.54 -2.26 6.06
N ALA A 190 -4.14 -2.37 4.88
CA ALA A 190 -5.44 -2.98 4.68
C ALA A 190 -5.43 -4.45 5.13
N GLU A 191 -4.49 -5.26 4.67
CA GLU A 191 -4.43 -6.66 5.09
C GLU A 191 -4.15 -6.78 6.60
N MET A 192 -3.17 -6.04 7.13
CA MET A 192 -2.85 -6.06 8.57
C MET A 192 -4.06 -5.74 9.45
N HIS A 193 -4.91 -4.81 9.02
CA HIS A 193 -6.14 -4.46 9.74
C HIS A 193 -7.09 -5.66 9.88
N HIS A 194 -7.07 -6.57 8.91
CA HIS A 194 -8.02 -7.68 8.80
C HIS A 194 -7.41 -9.06 9.05
N ILE A 195 -6.08 -9.18 9.18
CA ILE A 195 -5.39 -10.48 9.20
C ILE A 195 -5.82 -11.43 10.34
N TRP A 196 -6.32 -10.88 11.46
CA TRP A 196 -6.85 -11.67 12.57
C TRP A 196 -8.27 -12.18 12.34
N ARG A 197 -8.90 -11.78 11.22
CA ARG A 197 -10.33 -11.95 10.92
C ARG A 197 -10.56 -12.31 9.45
N GLN A 198 -9.56 -12.85 8.75
CA GLN A 198 -9.74 -13.34 7.39
C GLN A 198 -10.71 -14.51 7.38
#